data_AF-A0A3M0WPI7-F1
#
_entry.id   AF-A0A3M0WPI7-F1
#
_cell.length_a   1.000
_cell.length_b   1.000
_cell.length_c   1.000
_cell.angle_alpha   90.00
_cell.angle_beta   90.00
_cell.angle_gamma   90.00
#
_symmetry.space_group_name_H-M   'P 1'
#
loop_
_entity.id
_entity.type
_entity.pdbx_description
1 polymer ?
#
loop_
_entity_poly.entity_id
_entity_poly.type
_entity_poly.pdbx_seq_one_letter_code
_entity_poly.pdbx_strand_id
1 'polypeptide(L)'
;MEYYKDFIILVNPFPIYEEHFTVPKVEHLPQLIKGKLGSFLDLAKELNPYYSVLYNGPECGASAPDHSHFQLGNAGFLPLESDYERLKGTNFNLCLQKDEIVIYRSKNYFRRIISLESENKGILINYLNKIIGLLEYLKYGTAEPMLNILGYYKEGKWIVHVFPRKAHRPKQYFLESDSLMISPATIDMSGVMVAPREEDFNKISEDDIIDIYRQVTLPKEAFDFLIEKLKS
;
A
#
# COMPACT_ATOMS: atom_id res chain seq x y z
N MET A 1 -22.29 -14.10 6.53
CA MET A 1 -21.21 -13.48 5.74
C MET A 1 -21.04 -14.30 4.49
N GLU A 2 -21.12 -13.65 3.33
CA GLU A 2 -20.88 -14.29 2.05
C GLU A 2 -19.38 -14.60 1.90
N TYR A 3 -19.09 -15.77 1.33
CA TYR A 3 -17.73 -16.17 0.98
C TYR A 3 -17.35 -15.48 -0.34
N TYR A 4 -16.24 -14.74 -0.33
CA TYR A 4 -15.68 -14.17 -1.56
C TYR A 4 -14.47 -14.96 -2.03
N LYS A 5 -14.63 -15.90 -2.96
CA LYS A 5 -13.51 -16.60 -3.65
C LYS A 5 -12.36 -16.98 -2.68
N ASP A 6 -12.71 -17.73 -1.63
CA ASP A 6 -11.84 -18.16 -0.52
C ASP A 6 -11.50 -17.12 0.57
N PHE A 7 -12.19 -16.00 0.63
CA PHE A 7 -12.05 -14.98 1.67
C PHE A 7 -13.38 -14.76 2.40
N ILE A 8 -13.30 -14.26 3.63
CA ILE A 8 -14.45 -13.84 4.45
C ILE A 8 -14.28 -12.37 4.78
N ILE A 9 -15.36 -11.57 4.77
CA ILE A 9 -15.30 -10.16 5.20
C ILE A 9 -15.75 -10.08 6.66
N LEU A 10 -14.85 -9.62 7.54
CA LEU A 10 -15.07 -9.46 8.98
C LEU A 10 -14.92 -7.98 9.37
N VAL A 11 -15.66 -7.55 10.40
CA VAL A 11 -15.42 -6.23 11.01
C VAL A 11 -14.02 -6.20 11.61
N ASN A 12 -13.26 -5.13 11.36
CA ASN A 12 -11.95 -4.98 11.97
C ASN A 12 -12.14 -4.70 13.48
N PRO A 13 -11.49 -5.47 14.37
CA PRO A 13 -11.63 -5.27 15.82
C PRO A 13 -11.07 -3.92 16.33
N PHE A 14 -10.20 -3.28 15.54
CA PHE A 14 -9.60 -1.97 15.84
C PHE A 14 -9.84 -1.01 14.66
N PRO A 15 -11.10 -0.55 14.46
CA PRO A 15 -11.44 0.27 13.31
C PRO A 15 -10.77 1.65 13.40
N ILE A 16 -10.35 2.16 12.24
CA ILE A 16 -9.83 3.52 12.04
C ILE A 16 -10.81 4.29 11.14
N TYR A 17 -11.35 3.59 10.13
CA TYR A 17 -12.49 4.02 9.34
C TYR A 17 -13.79 3.82 10.11
N GLU A 18 -14.83 4.55 9.69
CA GLU A 18 -16.22 4.26 10.11
C GLU A 18 -16.61 2.84 9.69
N GLU A 19 -16.29 2.45 8.45
CA GLU A 19 -16.43 1.09 7.95
C GLU A 19 -15.04 0.50 7.65
N HIS A 20 -14.45 -0.15 8.65
CA HIS A 20 -13.17 -0.85 8.54
C HIS A 20 -13.38 -2.37 8.60
N PHE A 21 -12.98 -3.09 7.56
CA PHE A 21 -13.05 -4.55 7.52
C PHE A 21 -11.69 -5.21 7.36
N THR A 22 -11.58 -6.41 7.91
CA THR A 22 -10.49 -7.35 7.65
C THR A 22 -11.03 -8.47 6.78
N VAL A 23 -10.31 -8.82 5.72
CA VAL A 23 -10.72 -9.82 4.73
C VAL A 23 -9.73 -10.99 4.75
N PRO A 24 -9.78 -11.87 5.76
CA PRO A 24 -8.89 -13.02 5.85
C PRO A 24 -9.22 -14.10 4.82
N LYS A 25 -8.19 -14.84 4.41
CA LYS A 25 -8.37 -16.07 3.63
C LYS A 25 -8.96 -17.16 4.54
N VAL A 26 -9.85 -17.98 4.00
CA VAL A 26 -10.44 -19.11 4.73
C VAL A 26 -9.37 -20.13 5.13
N GLU A 27 -8.48 -20.43 4.20
CA GLU A 27 -7.30 -21.27 4.45
C GLU A 27 -6.21 -20.45 5.16
N HIS A 28 -5.64 -21.05 6.21
CA HIS A 28 -4.52 -20.46 6.94
C HIS A 28 -3.24 -20.53 6.11
N LEU A 29 -2.94 -19.45 5.38
CA LEU A 29 -1.71 -19.28 4.61
C LEU A 29 -0.94 -18.06 5.11
N PRO A 30 0.40 -18.03 5.01
CA PRO A 30 1.20 -16.86 5.35
C PRO A 30 0.78 -15.58 4.60
N GLN A 31 1.00 -14.41 5.23
CA GLN A 31 0.73 -13.10 4.63
C GLN A 31 1.73 -12.81 3.51
N LEU A 32 1.34 -13.13 2.27
CA LEU A 32 2.10 -12.94 1.03
C LEU A 32 1.13 -12.57 -0.09
N ILE A 33 1.42 -11.56 -0.91
CA ILE A 33 0.59 -11.11 -2.02
C ILE A 33 0.71 -12.01 -3.24
N LYS A 34 1.83 -12.73 -3.38
CA LYS A 34 2.10 -13.62 -4.51
C LYS A 34 0.96 -14.64 -4.65
N GLY A 35 0.41 -14.73 -5.86
CA GLY A 35 -0.76 -15.58 -6.16
C GLY A 35 -2.12 -15.00 -5.73
N LYS A 36 -2.16 -13.84 -5.07
CA LYS A 36 -3.40 -13.23 -4.53
C LYS A 36 -3.75 -11.88 -5.15
N LEU A 37 -2.91 -11.33 -6.03
CA LEU A 37 -3.19 -10.11 -6.81
C LEU A 37 -4.52 -10.18 -7.57
N GLY A 38 -4.87 -11.37 -8.07
CA GLY A 38 -6.13 -11.60 -8.76
C GLY A 38 -7.33 -11.29 -7.86
N SER A 39 -7.36 -11.84 -6.65
CA SER A 39 -8.40 -11.62 -5.64
C SER A 39 -8.41 -10.18 -5.12
N PHE A 40 -7.23 -9.57 -4.96
CA PHE A 40 -7.09 -8.17 -4.55
C PHE A 40 -7.79 -7.21 -5.53
N LEU A 41 -7.53 -7.35 -6.83
CA LEU A 41 -8.15 -6.52 -7.87
C LEU A 41 -9.66 -6.78 -8.00
N ASP A 42 -10.03 -8.04 -7.82
CA ASP A 42 -11.42 -8.51 -7.83
C ASP A 42 -12.25 -7.85 -6.72
N LEU A 43 -11.75 -7.86 -5.48
CA LEU A 43 -12.35 -7.11 -4.36
C LEU A 43 -12.47 -5.62 -4.68
N ALA A 44 -11.40 -5.00 -5.22
CA ALA A 44 -11.38 -3.57 -5.52
C ALA A 44 -12.45 -3.16 -6.55
N LYS A 45 -12.76 -4.04 -7.50
CA LYS A 45 -13.80 -3.79 -8.51
C LYS A 45 -15.20 -4.07 -8.00
N GLU A 46 -15.40 -5.19 -7.32
CA GLU A 46 -16.73 -5.63 -6.90
C GLU A 46 -17.29 -4.82 -5.74
N LEU A 47 -16.42 -4.24 -4.90
CA LEU A 47 -16.81 -3.42 -3.75
C LEU A 47 -16.80 -1.91 -4.04
N ASN A 48 -16.46 -1.51 -5.27
CA ASN A 48 -16.62 -0.13 -5.73
C ASN A 48 -18.12 0.25 -5.83
N PRO A 49 -18.51 1.49 -5.49
CA PRO A 49 -17.66 2.63 -5.13
C PRO A 49 -17.44 2.81 -3.63
N TYR A 50 -17.77 1.82 -2.81
CA TYR A 50 -17.83 2.00 -1.36
C TYR A 50 -16.48 1.84 -0.67
N TYR A 51 -15.62 0.96 -1.19
CA TYR A 51 -14.40 0.55 -0.49
C TYR A 51 -13.14 0.57 -1.35
N SER A 52 -12.04 0.96 -0.71
CA SER A 52 -10.67 0.75 -1.16
C SER A 52 -10.09 -0.49 -0.48
N VAL A 53 -9.28 -1.27 -1.20
CA VAL A 53 -8.62 -2.49 -0.71
C VAL A 53 -7.18 -2.17 -0.33
N LEU A 54 -6.77 -2.62 0.86
CA LEU A 54 -5.44 -2.42 1.41
C LEU A 54 -4.75 -3.77 1.61
N TYR A 55 -3.45 -3.80 1.30
CA TYR A 55 -2.57 -4.91 1.61
C TYR A 55 -1.30 -4.40 2.30
N ASN A 56 -0.98 -5.00 3.44
CA ASN A 56 0.27 -4.78 4.16
C ASN A 56 1.14 -6.03 4.00
N GLY A 57 2.36 -5.88 3.49
CA GLY A 57 3.33 -6.97 3.50
C GLY A 57 3.64 -7.43 4.93
N PRO A 58 4.15 -8.67 5.12
CA PRO A 58 4.34 -9.30 6.43
C PRO A 58 5.24 -8.47 7.37
N GLU A 59 6.19 -7.73 6.80
CA GLU A 59 7.11 -6.84 7.52
C GLU A 59 6.79 -5.35 7.25
N CYS A 60 5.54 -5.02 6.92
CA CYS A 60 5.11 -3.66 6.54
C CYS A 60 3.77 -3.28 7.16
N GLY A 61 3.58 -3.62 8.45
CA GLY A 61 2.38 -3.26 9.21
C GLY A 61 1.24 -4.27 9.11
N ALA A 62 1.50 -5.51 8.67
CA ALA A 62 0.53 -6.60 8.80
C ALA A 62 0.29 -6.92 10.28
N SER A 63 -0.97 -6.98 10.70
CA SER A 63 -1.32 -7.29 12.09
C SER A 63 -1.16 -8.78 12.43
N ALA A 64 -1.36 -9.66 11.45
CA ALA A 64 -1.18 -11.11 11.55
C ALA A 64 -0.29 -11.58 10.39
N PRO A 65 1.05 -11.59 10.55
CA PRO A 65 1.97 -11.97 9.46
C PRO A 65 1.89 -13.47 9.11
N ASP A 66 1.39 -14.29 10.03
CA ASP A 66 1.16 -15.71 9.90
C ASP A 66 -0.10 -16.05 9.09
N HIS A 67 -1.02 -15.10 8.90
CA HIS A 67 -2.30 -15.36 8.24
C HIS A 67 -2.64 -14.33 7.15
N SER A 68 -2.99 -14.84 5.96
CA SER A 68 -3.25 -14.01 4.79
C SER A 68 -4.54 -13.22 4.91
N HIS A 69 -4.46 -11.90 4.77
CA HIS A 69 -5.62 -11.03 4.80
C HIS A 69 -5.42 -9.75 3.99
N PHE A 70 -6.53 -9.20 3.50
CA PHE A 70 -6.63 -7.82 3.05
C PHE A 70 -7.38 -7.00 4.09
N GLN A 71 -7.43 -5.69 3.88
CA GLN A 71 -8.33 -4.80 4.63
C GLN A 71 -9.15 -3.97 3.67
N LEU A 72 -10.30 -3.49 4.13
CA LEU A 72 -11.16 -2.57 3.41
C LEU A 72 -11.37 -1.33 4.26
N GLY A 73 -11.32 -0.16 3.63
CA GLY A 73 -11.72 1.11 4.24
C GLY A 73 -12.58 1.90 3.27
N ASN A 74 -13.36 2.84 3.80
CA ASN A 74 -14.22 3.72 2.99
C ASN A 74 -13.43 4.36 1.84
N ALA A 75 -13.93 4.22 0.61
CA ALA A 75 -13.39 4.90 -0.55
C ALA A 75 -13.48 6.42 -0.37
N GLY A 76 -12.46 7.14 -0.85
CA GLY A 76 -12.36 8.60 -0.72
C GLY A 76 -11.89 9.10 0.65
N PHE A 77 -11.71 8.22 1.65
CA PHE A 77 -11.19 8.62 2.96
C PHE A 77 -9.69 8.93 2.94
N LEU A 78 -8.92 8.18 2.16
CA LEU A 78 -7.47 8.31 2.12
C LEU A 78 -7.04 9.52 1.26
N PRO A 79 -6.23 10.48 1.80
CA PRO A 79 -5.80 11.66 1.04
C PRO A 79 -5.16 11.33 -0.30
N LEU A 80 -4.40 10.23 -0.39
CA LEU A 80 -3.77 9.78 -1.62
C LEU A 80 -4.75 9.60 -2.79
N GLU A 81 -5.99 9.15 -2.55
CA GLU A 81 -6.97 8.94 -3.63
C GLU A 81 -7.30 10.27 -4.33
N SER A 82 -7.49 11.34 -3.55
CA SER A 82 -7.74 12.68 -4.07
C SER A 82 -6.46 13.37 -4.59
N ASP A 83 -5.34 13.19 -3.91
CA ASP A 83 -4.04 13.75 -4.29
C ASP A 83 -3.54 13.18 -5.61
N TYR A 84 -3.76 11.89 -5.84
CA TYR A 84 -3.34 11.24 -7.06
C TYR A 84 -3.99 11.87 -8.30
N GLU A 85 -5.30 12.15 -8.24
CA GLU A 85 -6.02 12.81 -9.32
C GLU A 85 -5.61 14.27 -9.47
N ARG A 86 -5.57 15.00 -8.34
CA ARG A 86 -5.29 16.44 -8.32
C ARG A 86 -3.86 16.78 -8.73
N LEU A 87 -2.90 15.91 -8.41
CA LEU A 87 -1.47 16.12 -8.64
C LEU A 87 -0.92 15.29 -9.81
N LYS A 88 -1.80 14.71 -10.62
CA LYS A 88 -1.44 14.02 -11.85
C LYS A 88 -0.80 15.01 -12.83
N GLY A 89 0.33 14.63 -13.41
CA GLY A 89 1.13 15.51 -14.28
C GLY A 89 2.10 16.43 -13.52
N THR A 90 1.92 16.65 -12.21
CA THR A 90 2.84 17.47 -11.39
C THR A 90 3.67 16.59 -10.44
N ASN A 91 3.10 16.15 -9.33
CA ASN A 91 3.77 15.26 -8.36
C ASN A 91 3.64 13.79 -8.75
N PHE A 92 2.71 13.43 -9.62
CA PHE A 92 2.66 12.11 -10.25
C PHE A 92 3.00 12.23 -11.74
N ASN A 93 4.25 11.94 -12.08
CA ASN A 93 4.73 12.04 -13.46
C ASN A 93 4.52 10.73 -14.20
N LEU A 94 4.09 10.84 -15.46
CA LEU A 94 3.95 9.70 -16.35
C LEU A 94 5.30 9.00 -16.50
N CYS A 95 5.32 7.70 -16.22
CA CYS A 95 6.49 6.84 -16.34
C CYS A 95 6.43 5.99 -17.62
N LEU A 96 5.27 5.37 -17.86
CA LEU A 96 5.03 4.47 -18.98
C LEU A 96 3.56 4.59 -19.38
N GLN A 97 3.30 4.67 -20.68
CA GLN A 97 1.99 4.46 -21.27
C GLN A 97 2.19 3.54 -22.47
N LYS A 98 1.72 2.30 -22.34
CA LYS A 98 1.92 1.26 -23.34
C LYS A 98 0.80 0.24 -23.23
N ASP A 99 0.33 -0.28 -24.36
CA ASP A 99 -0.77 -1.24 -24.42
C ASP A 99 -1.98 -0.71 -23.63
N GLU A 100 -2.50 -1.47 -22.68
CA GLU A 100 -3.63 -1.11 -21.82
C GLU A 100 -3.20 -0.67 -20.40
N ILE A 101 -1.93 -0.29 -20.19
CA ILE A 101 -1.42 0.17 -18.89
C ILE A 101 -0.92 1.62 -18.94
N VAL A 102 -1.22 2.36 -17.88
CA VAL A 102 -0.58 3.65 -17.59
C VAL A 102 0.08 3.57 -16.22
N ILE A 103 1.35 3.94 -16.15
CA ILE A 103 2.13 3.93 -14.90
C ILE A 103 2.63 5.33 -14.62
N TYR A 104 2.41 5.80 -13.40
CA TYR A 104 2.94 7.05 -12.87
C TYR A 104 3.90 6.77 -11.72
N ARG A 105 4.88 7.66 -11.56
CA ARG A 105 5.75 7.71 -10.38
C ARG A 105 5.48 8.97 -9.57
N SER A 106 5.58 8.87 -8.25
CA SER A 106 5.63 10.08 -7.43
C SER A 106 6.97 10.82 -7.61
N LYS A 107 6.91 12.14 -7.50
CA LYS A 107 8.02 13.09 -7.52
C LYS A 107 7.68 14.23 -6.58
N ASN A 108 8.67 14.72 -5.81
CA ASN A 108 8.47 15.77 -4.80
C ASN A 108 7.30 15.42 -3.85
N TYR A 109 7.29 14.17 -3.38
CA TYR A 109 6.28 13.62 -2.49
C TYR A 109 7.01 12.82 -1.40
N PHE A 110 6.59 12.91 -0.14
CA PHE A 110 7.36 12.31 0.97
C PHE A 110 7.47 10.78 0.86
N ARG A 111 6.51 10.13 0.18
CA ARG A 111 6.51 8.70 -0.11
C ARG A 111 6.80 8.48 -1.59
N ARG A 112 7.53 7.41 -1.89
CA ARG A 112 7.79 6.95 -3.26
C ARG A 112 6.72 5.94 -3.64
N ILE A 113 5.95 6.28 -4.66
CA ILE A 113 4.71 5.57 -5.04
C ILE A 113 4.78 5.28 -6.53
N ILE A 114 4.37 4.07 -6.89
CA ILE A 114 4.12 3.65 -8.26
C ILE A 114 2.62 3.48 -8.39
N SER A 115 2.00 4.30 -9.23
CA SER A 115 0.57 4.20 -9.50
C SER A 115 0.35 3.53 -10.85
N LEU A 116 -0.50 2.53 -10.92
CA LEU A 116 -0.86 1.81 -12.13
C LEU A 116 -2.34 1.98 -12.42
N GLU A 117 -2.67 2.20 -13.69
CA GLU A 117 -4.04 2.30 -14.19
C GLU A 117 -4.25 1.36 -15.36
N SER A 118 -5.32 0.57 -15.32
CA SER A 118 -5.72 -0.27 -16.46
C SER A 118 -7.18 -0.69 -16.37
N GLU A 119 -7.80 -0.90 -17.52
CA GLU A 119 -9.08 -1.61 -17.66
C GLU A 119 -8.89 -3.13 -17.82
N ASN A 120 -7.64 -3.60 -17.90
CA ASN A 120 -7.28 -4.99 -18.08
C ASN A 120 -6.60 -5.57 -16.83
N LYS A 121 -7.34 -6.43 -16.11
CA LYS A 121 -6.87 -7.12 -14.91
C LYS A 121 -5.59 -7.94 -15.14
N GLY A 122 -5.49 -8.63 -16.28
CA GLY A 122 -4.35 -9.48 -16.60
C GLY A 122 -3.07 -8.66 -16.80
N ILE A 123 -3.17 -7.53 -17.49
CA ILE A 123 -2.07 -6.59 -17.67
C ILE A 123 -1.61 -6.03 -16.31
N LEU A 124 -2.53 -5.63 -15.43
CA LEU A 124 -2.19 -5.17 -14.09
C LEU A 124 -1.45 -6.24 -13.27
N ILE A 125 -1.93 -7.47 -13.27
CA ILE A 125 -1.27 -8.58 -12.58
C ILE A 125 0.16 -8.78 -13.10
N ASN A 126 0.36 -8.71 -14.41
CA ASN A 126 1.69 -8.86 -15.02
C ASN A 126 2.64 -7.75 -14.55
N TYR A 127 2.22 -6.49 -14.56
CA TYR A 127 3.05 -5.37 -14.11
C TYR A 127 3.26 -5.35 -12.59
N LEU A 128 2.26 -5.71 -11.79
CA LEU A 128 2.41 -5.85 -10.34
C LEU A 128 3.41 -6.96 -9.99
N ASN A 129 3.33 -8.12 -10.67
CA ASN A 129 4.34 -9.18 -10.52
C ASN A 129 5.74 -8.71 -10.97
N LYS A 130 5.84 -7.92 -12.05
CA LYS A 130 7.13 -7.33 -12.47
C LYS A 130 7.69 -6.39 -11.39
N ILE A 131 6.86 -5.54 -10.78
CA ILE A 131 7.27 -4.66 -9.67
C ILE A 131 7.76 -5.51 -8.49
N ILE A 132 6.99 -6.51 -8.06
CA ILE A 132 7.33 -7.40 -6.94
C ILE A 132 8.66 -8.10 -7.21
N GLY A 133 8.86 -8.68 -8.40
CA GLY A 133 10.12 -9.35 -8.76
C GLY A 133 11.34 -8.41 -8.81
N LEU A 134 11.15 -7.14 -9.21
CA LEU A 134 12.21 -6.13 -9.14
C LEU A 134 12.51 -5.71 -7.68
N LEU A 135 11.50 -5.69 -6.80
CA LEU A 135 11.71 -5.44 -5.37
C LEU A 135 12.40 -6.61 -4.67
N GLU A 136 12.07 -7.86 -5.03
CA GLU A 136 12.78 -9.06 -4.57
C GLU A 136 14.29 -8.96 -4.86
N TYR A 137 14.66 -8.44 -6.04
CA TYR A 137 16.07 -8.23 -6.40
C TYR A 137 16.79 -7.21 -5.49
N LEU A 138 16.08 -6.22 -4.94
CA LEU A 138 16.63 -5.23 -4.03
C LEU A 138 16.83 -5.76 -2.60
N LYS A 139 16.26 -6.93 -2.28
CA LYS A 139 16.45 -7.66 -1.00
C LYS A 139 16.06 -6.88 0.25
N TYR A 140 15.01 -6.06 0.16
CA TYR A 140 14.35 -5.51 1.35
C TYR A 140 13.25 -6.48 1.79
N GLY A 141 13.43 -7.13 2.94
CA GLY A 141 12.47 -8.11 3.47
C GLY A 141 12.97 -9.55 3.37
N THR A 142 12.26 -10.45 4.06
CA THR A 142 12.66 -11.87 4.19
C THR A 142 11.79 -12.82 3.38
N ALA A 143 10.50 -12.90 3.69
CA ALA A 143 9.54 -13.79 3.02
C ALA A 143 8.95 -13.17 1.74
N GLU A 144 8.81 -11.84 1.72
CA GLU A 144 8.31 -11.04 0.61
C GLU A 144 9.05 -9.69 0.61
N PRO A 145 9.27 -9.06 -0.55
CA PRO A 145 9.73 -7.69 -0.59
C PRO A 145 8.83 -6.78 0.27
N MET A 146 9.46 -5.90 1.04
CA MET A 146 8.76 -4.93 1.87
C MET A 146 7.94 -3.98 1.00
N LEU A 147 6.60 -4.08 1.09
CA LEU A 147 5.69 -3.23 0.33
C LEU A 147 4.32 -3.09 1.01
N ASN A 148 3.63 -2.04 0.62
CA ASN A 148 2.20 -1.85 0.84
C ASN A 148 1.50 -1.67 -0.51
N ILE A 149 0.22 -2.02 -0.58
CA ILE A 149 -0.60 -1.81 -1.78
C ILE A 149 -1.95 -1.22 -1.36
N LEU A 150 -2.35 -0.16 -2.05
CA LEU A 150 -3.71 0.37 -2.06
C LEU A 150 -4.31 0.15 -3.45
N GLY A 151 -5.54 -0.34 -3.54
CA GLY A 151 -6.22 -0.57 -4.81
C GLY A 151 -7.70 -0.23 -4.72
N TYR A 152 -8.21 0.43 -5.74
CA TYR A 152 -9.62 0.75 -5.89
C TYR A 152 -9.98 0.74 -7.38
N TYR A 153 -11.28 0.69 -7.66
CA TYR A 153 -11.80 0.78 -9.03
C TYR A 153 -12.54 2.10 -9.17
N LYS A 154 -12.33 2.79 -10.30
CA LYS A 154 -12.94 4.10 -10.55
C LYS A 154 -13.02 4.32 -12.05
N GLU A 155 -14.16 4.83 -12.53
CA GLU A 155 -14.35 5.21 -13.95
C GLU A 155 -13.96 4.09 -14.94
N GLY A 156 -14.34 2.84 -14.64
CA GLY A 156 -14.10 1.70 -15.54
C GLY A 156 -12.70 1.07 -15.46
N LYS A 157 -11.78 1.64 -14.67
CA LYS A 157 -10.40 1.14 -14.53
C LYS A 157 -10.04 0.86 -13.08
N TRP A 158 -9.12 -0.07 -12.90
CA TRP A 158 -8.41 -0.24 -11.63
C TRP A 158 -7.34 0.83 -11.49
N ILE A 159 -7.21 1.37 -10.28
CA ILE A 159 -6.12 2.23 -9.87
C ILE A 159 -5.43 1.54 -8.69
N VAL A 160 -4.14 1.26 -8.85
CA VAL A 160 -3.34 0.54 -7.84
C VAL A 160 -2.11 1.36 -7.51
N HIS A 161 -1.92 1.67 -6.23
CA HIS A 161 -0.74 2.32 -5.69
C HIS A 161 0.11 1.29 -4.97
N VAL A 162 1.35 1.11 -5.42
CA VAL A 162 2.36 0.32 -4.74
C VAL A 162 3.30 1.27 -4.01
N PHE A 163 3.53 0.99 -2.73
CA PHE A 163 4.51 1.69 -1.90
C PHE A 163 5.68 0.75 -1.63
N PRO A 164 6.78 0.84 -2.40
CA PRO A 164 8.02 0.15 -2.05
C PRO A 164 8.56 0.64 -0.70
N ARG A 165 8.87 -0.30 0.19
CA ARG A 165 9.36 -0.04 1.54
C ARG A 165 10.80 -0.53 1.69
N LYS A 166 11.53 0.03 2.66
CA LYS A 166 12.86 -0.44 3.07
C LYS A 166 12.97 -0.87 4.53
N ALA A 167 11.97 -0.52 5.34
CA ALA A 167 11.92 -0.82 6.76
C ALA A 167 10.48 -0.95 7.25
N HIS A 168 10.29 -1.82 8.23
CA HIS A 168 8.99 -2.11 8.84
C HIS A 168 8.58 -0.92 9.69
N ARG A 169 9.45 -0.55 10.63
CA ARG A 169 9.24 0.50 11.61
C ARG A 169 10.38 1.51 11.57
N PRO A 170 10.10 2.80 11.81
CA PRO A 170 11.12 3.82 11.94
C PRO A 170 11.87 3.66 13.28
N LYS A 171 13.04 4.27 13.41
CA LYS A 171 13.86 4.22 14.65
C LYS A 171 13.10 4.74 15.88
N GLN A 172 12.21 5.73 15.70
CA GLN A 172 11.41 6.33 16.78
C GLN A 172 10.55 5.29 17.52
N TYR A 173 10.17 4.20 16.85
CA TYR A 173 9.42 3.11 17.47
C TYR A 173 10.21 2.35 18.54
N PHE A 174 11.54 2.33 18.42
CA PHE A 174 12.43 1.51 19.24
C PHE A 174 13.19 2.31 20.31
N LEU A 175 12.93 3.61 20.45
CA LEU A 175 13.56 4.41 21.49
C LEU A 175 13.08 3.96 22.88
N GLU A 176 13.99 3.99 23.86
CA GLU A 176 13.66 3.65 25.25
C GLU A 176 12.87 4.77 25.95
N SER A 177 13.20 6.03 25.64
CA SER A 177 12.50 7.23 26.08
C SER A 177 12.04 8.05 24.87
N ASP A 178 10.93 8.78 25.02
CA ASP A 178 10.35 9.61 23.97
C ASP A 178 10.03 8.85 22.65
N SER A 179 9.75 7.54 22.76
CA SER A 179 9.38 6.68 21.62
C SER A 179 8.08 7.14 20.97
N LEU A 180 7.97 7.04 19.64
CA LEU A 180 6.69 7.20 18.93
C LEU A 180 6.19 5.82 18.48
N MET A 181 4.98 5.40 18.89
CA MET A 181 4.36 4.12 18.49
C MET A 181 3.79 4.15 17.07
N ILE A 182 4.55 4.73 16.14
CA ILE A 182 4.17 4.87 14.75
C ILE A 182 4.83 3.77 13.95
N SER A 183 4.00 2.92 13.34
CA SER A 183 4.43 1.78 12.51
C SER A 183 3.72 1.87 11.16
N PRO A 184 4.23 2.67 10.21
CA PRO A 184 3.49 3.00 9.00
C PRO A 184 3.07 1.75 8.21
N ALA A 185 1.77 1.66 7.91
CA ALA A 185 1.13 0.66 7.07
C ALA A 185 0.47 1.34 5.85
N THR A 186 -0.38 0.66 5.08
CA THR A 186 -1.02 1.24 3.88
C THR A 186 -1.80 2.51 4.19
N ILE A 187 -2.48 2.59 5.34
CA ILE A 187 -3.26 3.77 5.77
C ILE A 187 -2.33 4.99 5.94
N ASP A 188 -1.25 4.84 6.72
CA ASP A 188 -0.26 5.90 6.94
C ASP A 188 0.41 6.31 5.64
N MET A 189 0.85 5.33 4.84
CA MET A 189 1.49 5.58 3.56
C MET A 189 0.56 6.31 2.57
N SER A 190 -0.76 6.20 2.76
CA SER A 190 -1.78 6.87 1.96
C SER A 190 -2.21 8.23 2.51
N GLY A 191 -1.59 8.72 3.60
CA GLY A 191 -1.73 10.09 4.08
C GLY A 191 -2.50 10.23 5.40
N VAL A 192 -2.91 9.15 6.05
CA VAL A 192 -3.56 9.18 7.38
C VAL A 192 -2.63 8.51 8.38
N MET A 193 -1.77 9.30 9.05
CA MET A 193 -0.86 8.76 10.07
C MET A 193 -1.63 8.46 11.36
N VAL A 194 -1.58 7.21 11.80
CA VAL A 194 -2.32 6.75 12.98
C VAL A 194 -1.39 6.75 14.19
N ALA A 195 -1.76 7.50 15.22
CA ALA A 195 -1.08 7.52 16.52
C ALA A 195 -1.91 6.73 17.55
N PRO A 196 -1.50 5.50 17.93
CA PRO A 196 -2.27 4.66 18.85
C PRO A 196 -2.34 5.22 20.28
N ARG A 197 -1.38 6.07 20.67
CA ARG A 197 -1.32 6.71 21.97
C ARG A 197 -1.57 8.20 21.82
N GLU A 198 -2.40 8.77 22.69
CA GLU A 198 -2.68 10.20 22.72
C GLU A 198 -1.39 11.03 22.92
N GLU A 199 -0.45 10.54 23.75
CA GLU A 199 0.85 11.19 23.94
C GLU A 199 1.64 11.32 22.62
N ASP A 200 1.58 10.30 21.75
CA ASP A 200 2.29 10.28 20.48
C ASP A 200 1.66 11.27 19.51
N PHE A 201 0.32 11.34 19.50
CA PHE A 201 -0.43 12.32 18.71
C PHE A 201 -0.08 13.76 19.10
N ASN A 202 0.01 14.03 20.40
CA ASN A 202 0.28 15.38 20.90
C ASN A 202 1.73 15.83 20.71
N LYS A 203 2.69 14.88 20.70
CA LYS A 203 4.13 15.22 20.66
C LYS A 203 4.74 15.16 19.27
N ILE A 204 4.15 14.41 18.33
CA ILE A 204 4.75 14.21 17.00
C ILE A 204 4.90 15.54 16.27
N SER A 205 6.10 15.81 15.75
CA SER A 205 6.40 17.02 15.00
C SER A 205 6.38 16.78 13.48
N GLU A 206 6.39 17.86 12.70
CA GLU A 206 6.58 17.78 11.24
C GLU A 206 7.90 17.08 10.89
N ASP A 207 8.98 17.40 11.61
CA ASP A 207 10.29 16.80 11.40
C ASP A 207 10.28 15.29 11.66
N ASP A 208 9.54 14.84 12.69
CA ASP A 208 9.36 13.42 12.96
C ASP A 208 8.64 12.73 11.81
N ILE A 209 7.55 13.33 11.29
CA ILE A 209 6.78 12.76 10.19
C ILE A 209 7.64 12.62 8.93
N ILE A 210 8.41 13.66 8.59
CA ILE A 210 9.32 13.65 7.43
C ILE A 210 10.39 12.57 7.62
N ASP A 211 11.00 12.49 8.81
CA ASP A 211 12.03 11.50 9.10
C ASP A 211 11.49 10.07 9.10
N ILE A 212 10.30 9.84 9.65
CA ILE A 212 9.61 8.54 9.63
C ILE A 212 9.38 8.07 8.18
N TYR A 213 8.77 8.91 7.33
CA TYR A 213 8.54 8.53 5.94
C TYR A 213 9.84 8.28 5.18
N ARG A 214 10.88 9.08 5.42
CA ARG A 214 12.22 8.89 4.83
C ARG A 214 12.85 7.56 5.23
N GLN A 215 12.61 7.09 6.45
CA GLN A 215 13.15 5.84 6.97
C GLN A 215 12.40 4.61 6.46
N VAL A 216 11.10 4.70 6.20
CA VAL A 216 10.33 3.51 5.79
C VAL A 216 10.17 3.37 4.28
N THR A 217 10.28 4.47 3.53
CA THR A 217 10.17 4.49 2.07
C THR A 217 11.47 4.04 1.41
N LEU A 218 11.37 3.27 0.31
CA LEU A 218 12.51 2.83 -0.50
C LEU A 218 13.41 4.02 -0.90
N PRO A 219 14.75 3.96 -0.83
CA PRO A 219 15.65 5.08 -1.18
C PRO A 219 15.49 5.58 -2.62
N LYS A 220 15.96 6.80 -2.90
CA LYS A 220 15.75 7.44 -4.21
C LYS A 220 16.39 6.64 -5.33
N GLU A 221 17.62 6.21 -5.13
CA GLU A 221 18.45 5.52 -6.10
C GLU A 221 17.83 4.17 -6.47
N ALA A 222 17.37 3.43 -5.47
CA ALA A 222 16.69 2.15 -5.63
C ALA A 222 15.32 2.31 -6.31
N PHE A 223 14.57 3.36 -5.97
CA PHE A 223 13.30 3.67 -6.63
C PHE A 223 13.48 4.09 -8.09
N ASP A 224 14.46 4.95 -8.38
CA ASP A 224 14.76 5.36 -9.75
C ASP A 224 15.22 4.16 -10.59
N PHE A 225 16.04 3.26 -10.03
CA PHE A 225 16.40 1.98 -10.67
C PHE A 225 15.15 1.15 -11.03
N LEU A 226 14.23 0.99 -10.08
CA LEU A 226 12.99 0.25 -10.28
C LEU A 226 12.16 0.84 -11.43
N ILE A 227 11.99 2.17 -11.43
CA ILE A 227 11.28 2.91 -12.48
C ILE A 227 11.91 2.69 -13.85
N GLU A 228 13.24 2.77 -13.98
CA GLU A 228 13.91 2.55 -15.26
C GLU A 228 13.76 1.11 -15.76
N LYS A 229 13.78 0.11 -14.86
CA LYS A 229 13.53 -1.29 -15.22
C LYS A 229 12.08 -1.59 -15.58
N LEU A 230 11.12 -0.78 -15.13
CA LEU A 230 9.73 -0.94 -15.54
C LEU A 230 9.50 -0.47 -16.98
N LYS A 231 10.25 0.54 -17.44
CA LYS A 231 10.18 1.08 -18.81
C LYS A 231 10.78 0.16 -19.87
N SER A 232 11.79 -0.64 -19.50
CA SER A 232 12.41 -1.65 -20.37
C SER A 232 11.52 -2.89 -20.50
#